data_AF-A0A6J6GJU4-F1
#
_entry.id   AF-A0A6J6GJU4-F1
#
_cell.length_a   1.000
_cell.length_b   1.000
_cell.length_c   1.000
_cell.angle_alpha   90.00
_cell.angle_beta   90.00
_cell.angle_gamma   90.00
#
_symmetry.space_group_name_H-M   'P 1'
#
loop_
_entity.id
_entity.type
_entity.pdbx_description
1 polymer ?
#
loop_
_entity_poly.entity_id
_entity_poly.type
_entity_poly.pdbx_seq_one_letter_code
_entity_poly.pdbx_strand_id
1 'polypeptide(L)'
;MLENSLGKTLGIPLFQEQLMQMAIDVAGFTPSEADQLRQAMGSKRSRKRMERLRSRLYEGMAERGITGDIADMIFDKMAAFANYGFPESHSVSFAYLVYASSWLKLHQPAAFYAGLLNAQPMGFWSPHSLAQDARRHGVVVRTPDLCASAAGATLEVCPDSHGGFAVRLGIGSVRGVGSELAEHIERERVEHGDYRDIEDLVRRVPEITLAQLEAMATGGLFSECFAMERREALWAAGAAAQSRVDRLPGLATATTAPTLPGMEPIEVAVADLWATGVAPTGHPTQFLRERLNEMGVVTSDRLATIDATKVWVAGVVTHRQRPATAQGTTFMNLEDETGLINIVVSVGCWKRFRPVARGAAALLVRGRLERVEGVVNIVAEHMTPLEVAVGTSSRNFR
;
A
#
# COMPACT_ATOMS: atom_id res chain seq x y z
N MET A 1 -25.51 36.89 4.72
CA MET A 1 -25.16 36.68 6.15
C MET A 1 -24.26 35.47 6.36
N LEU A 2 -24.53 34.32 5.74
CA LEU A 2 -23.73 33.09 5.93
C LEU A 2 -22.54 32.92 4.98
N GLU A 3 -22.27 33.89 4.10
CA GLU A 3 -21.16 33.81 3.14
C GLU A 3 -19.79 33.75 3.83
N ASN A 4 -19.62 34.48 4.94
CA ASN A 4 -18.39 34.46 5.72
C ASN A 4 -18.09 33.09 6.34
N SER A 5 -19.13 32.37 6.78
CA SER A 5 -19.01 31.06 7.42
C SER A 5 -18.96 29.91 6.42
N LEU A 6 -19.76 29.98 5.33
CA LEU A 6 -19.98 28.85 4.41
C LEU A 6 -19.39 29.06 3.00
N GLY A 7 -18.88 30.24 2.67
CA GLY A 7 -18.34 30.53 1.34
C GLY A 7 -17.20 29.60 0.95
N LYS A 8 -16.32 29.26 1.91
CA LYS A 8 -15.19 28.34 1.71
C LYS A 8 -15.60 26.91 1.35
N THR A 9 -16.82 26.51 1.69
CA THR A 9 -17.34 25.14 1.51
C THR A 9 -18.60 25.14 0.63
N LEU A 10 -18.76 26.16 -0.22
CA LEU A 10 -19.83 26.29 -1.21
C LEU A 10 -21.24 26.13 -0.61
N GLY A 11 -21.45 26.65 0.62
CA GLY A 11 -22.75 26.63 1.28
C GLY A 11 -23.03 25.39 2.13
N ILE A 12 -22.10 24.43 2.19
CA ILE A 12 -22.27 23.19 2.98
C ILE A 12 -21.46 23.30 4.28
N PRO A 13 -22.07 23.23 5.48
CA PRO A 13 -21.31 23.18 6.71
C PRO A 13 -20.53 21.86 6.80
N LEU A 14 -19.20 21.95 6.94
CA LEU A 14 -18.29 20.79 7.04
C LEU A 14 -17.47 20.78 8.34
N PHE A 15 -17.21 21.95 8.93
CA PHE A 15 -16.39 22.06 10.15
C PHE A 15 -17.14 22.58 11.37
N GLN A 16 -16.67 22.18 12.57
CA GLN A 16 -17.20 22.67 13.85
C GLN A 16 -17.04 24.19 13.99
N GLU A 17 -15.92 24.71 13.52
CA GLU A 17 -15.57 26.13 13.50
C GLU A 17 -16.54 26.94 12.62
N GLN A 18 -17.02 26.36 11.51
CA GLN A 18 -18.06 27.00 10.68
C GLN A 18 -19.37 27.12 11.44
N LEU A 19 -19.77 26.10 12.20
CA LEU A 19 -21.01 26.14 12.97
C LEU A 19 -20.95 27.19 14.08
N MET A 20 -19.79 27.34 14.73
CA MET A 20 -19.54 28.44 15.67
C MET A 20 -19.69 29.79 14.98
N GLN A 21 -19.08 29.98 13.82
CA GLN A 21 -19.18 31.22 13.05
C GLN A 21 -20.62 31.50 12.57
N MET A 22 -21.36 30.47 12.14
CA MET A 22 -22.78 30.61 11.79
C MET A 22 -23.60 31.15 12.97
N ALA A 23 -23.41 30.61 14.19
CA ALA A 23 -24.12 31.10 15.37
C ALA A 23 -23.81 32.56 15.70
N ILE A 24 -22.56 32.99 15.47
CA ILE A 24 -22.14 34.39 15.61
C ILE A 24 -22.80 35.26 14.53
N ASP A 25 -22.85 34.79 13.29
CA ASP A 25 -23.36 35.54 12.12
C ASP A 25 -24.90 35.65 12.10
N VAL A 26 -25.63 34.61 12.52
CA VAL A 26 -27.10 34.58 12.46
C VAL A 26 -27.77 34.98 13.77
N ALA A 27 -27.13 34.71 14.91
CA ALA A 27 -27.74 34.92 16.23
C ALA A 27 -26.92 35.83 17.16
N GLY A 28 -25.78 36.35 16.71
CA GLY A 28 -24.97 37.27 17.50
C GLY A 28 -24.38 36.67 18.76
N PHE A 29 -24.10 35.37 18.74
CA PHE A 29 -23.42 34.71 19.84
C PHE A 29 -22.04 35.34 20.07
N THR A 30 -21.63 35.40 21.33
CA THR A 30 -20.23 35.63 21.69
C THR A 30 -19.40 34.39 21.36
N PRO A 31 -18.07 34.51 21.18
CA PRO A 31 -17.19 33.36 20.95
C PRO A 31 -17.33 32.26 22.03
N SER A 32 -17.59 32.65 23.28
CA SER A 32 -17.83 31.72 24.39
C SER A 32 -19.16 30.96 24.26
N GLU A 33 -20.24 31.65 23.86
CA GLU A 33 -21.54 31.00 23.62
C GLU A 33 -21.48 30.06 22.40
N ALA A 34 -20.75 30.44 21.36
CA ALA A 34 -20.51 29.59 20.20
C ALA A 34 -19.73 28.32 20.56
N ASP A 35 -18.72 28.41 21.44
CA ASP A 35 -18.01 27.23 21.92
C ASP A 35 -18.89 26.34 22.81
N GLN A 36 -19.73 26.95 23.66
CA GLN A 36 -20.72 26.20 24.45
C GLN A 36 -21.71 25.44 23.56
N LEU A 37 -22.09 26.02 22.41
CA LEU A 37 -22.91 25.35 21.41
C LEU A 37 -22.19 24.13 20.82
N ARG A 38 -20.93 24.28 20.40
CA ARG A 38 -20.09 23.17 19.92
C ARG A 38 -20.00 22.03 20.95
N GLN A 39 -19.72 22.36 22.21
CA GLN A 39 -19.62 21.36 23.28
C GLN A 39 -20.96 20.66 23.58
N ALA A 40 -22.07 21.42 23.55
CA ALA A 40 -23.41 20.86 23.76
C ALA A 40 -23.79 19.89 22.64
N MET A 41 -23.35 20.17 21.41
CA MET A 41 -23.55 19.35 20.21
C MET A 41 -22.71 18.07 20.19
N GLY A 42 -21.46 18.11 20.66
CA GLY A 42 -20.59 16.92 20.73
C GLY A 42 -20.93 15.95 21.87
N SER A 43 -21.71 16.37 22.88
CA SER A 43 -22.04 15.54 24.04
C SER A 43 -23.42 14.90 23.89
N LYS A 44 -23.49 13.55 23.85
CA LYS A 44 -24.75 12.77 23.83
C LYS A 44 -25.70 13.02 25.03
N ARG A 45 -25.37 13.92 25.96
CA ARG A 45 -25.95 14.00 27.32
C ARG A 45 -26.54 15.36 27.73
N SER A 46 -26.70 16.35 26.85
CA SER A 46 -27.11 17.70 27.29
C SER A 46 -28.40 18.26 26.68
N ARG A 47 -29.50 17.49 26.68
CA ARG A 47 -30.82 17.94 26.18
C ARG A 47 -31.27 19.30 26.74
N LYS A 48 -31.10 19.53 28.05
CA LYS A 48 -31.39 20.82 28.71
C LYS A 48 -30.49 21.98 28.22
N ARG A 49 -29.22 21.69 27.91
CA ARG A 49 -28.25 22.69 27.44
C ARG A 49 -28.54 23.06 25.98
N MET A 50 -28.93 22.07 25.17
CA MET A 50 -29.40 22.27 23.80
C MET A 50 -30.70 23.07 23.75
N GLU A 51 -31.69 22.78 24.60
CA GLU A 51 -32.94 23.56 24.68
C GLU A 51 -32.69 25.03 25.05
N ARG A 52 -31.78 25.30 26.00
CA ARG A 52 -31.39 26.68 26.37
C ARG A 52 -30.71 27.41 25.22
N LEU A 53 -29.76 26.74 24.55
CA LEU A 53 -29.03 27.31 23.41
C LEU A 53 -29.96 27.51 22.20
N ARG A 54 -30.96 26.64 22.02
CA ARG A 54 -32.02 26.81 21.01
C ARG A 54 -32.78 28.11 21.26
N SER A 55 -33.35 28.32 22.45
CA SER A 55 -34.08 29.56 22.74
C SER A 55 -33.23 30.80 22.48
N ARG A 56 -31.98 30.80 22.95
CA ARG A 56 -31.05 31.92 22.74
C ARG A 56 -30.72 32.14 21.25
N LEU A 57 -30.56 31.08 20.46
CA LEU A 57 -30.31 31.17 19.02
C LEU A 57 -31.49 31.81 18.30
N TYR A 58 -32.73 31.41 18.61
CA TYR A 58 -33.93 31.98 17.98
C TYR A 58 -34.15 33.44 18.36
N GLU A 59 -33.90 33.83 19.61
CA GLU A 59 -33.94 35.23 20.04
C GLU A 59 -32.94 36.09 19.26
N GLY A 60 -31.68 35.63 19.15
CA GLY A 60 -30.65 36.32 18.39
C GLY A 60 -30.93 36.39 16.87
N MET A 61 -31.52 35.33 16.30
CA MET A 61 -31.98 35.32 14.91
C MET A 61 -33.10 36.33 14.69
N ALA A 62 -34.05 36.44 15.62
CA ALA A 62 -35.14 37.40 15.54
C ALA A 62 -34.65 38.86 15.61
N GLU A 63 -33.68 39.17 16.47
CA GLU A 63 -33.02 40.49 16.53
C GLU A 63 -32.36 40.90 15.20
N ARG A 64 -32.02 39.91 14.36
CA ARG A 64 -31.39 40.10 13.05
C ARG A 64 -32.34 39.90 11.87
N GLY A 65 -33.65 39.83 12.14
CA GLY A 65 -34.69 39.73 11.11
C GLY A 65 -34.85 38.33 10.50
N ILE A 66 -34.29 37.29 11.11
CA ILE A 66 -34.42 35.90 10.69
C ILE A 66 -35.50 35.24 11.55
N THR A 67 -36.70 35.03 10.99
CA THR A 67 -37.85 34.44 11.71
C THR A 67 -38.58 33.41 10.84
N GLY A 68 -39.51 32.66 11.46
CA GLY A 68 -40.33 31.66 10.77
C GLY A 68 -39.50 30.49 10.19
N ASP A 69 -39.94 29.97 9.05
CA ASP A 69 -39.39 28.76 8.41
C ASP A 69 -37.88 28.83 8.14
N ILE A 70 -37.33 30.03 7.92
CA ILE A 70 -35.89 30.23 7.68
C ILE A 70 -35.08 29.96 8.96
N ALA A 71 -35.58 30.42 10.11
CA ALA A 71 -34.92 30.18 11.41
C ALA A 71 -34.94 28.69 11.76
N ASP A 72 -36.07 28.01 11.53
CA ASP A 72 -36.21 26.57 11.73
C ASP A 72 -35.25 25.78 10.82
N MET A 73 -35.17 26.14 9.54
CA MET A 73 -34.25 25.49 8.60
C MET A 73 -32.77 25.65 9.02
N ILE A 74 -32.37 26.83 9.49
CA ILE A 74 -30.99 27.07 9.95
C ILE A 74 -30.70 26.22 11.19
N PHE A 75 -31.61 26.20 12.16
CA PHE A 75 -31.46 25.38 13.36
C PHE A 75 -31.36 23.90 13.03
N ASP A 76 -32.25 23.37 12.18
CA ASP A 76 -32.26 21.96 11.80
C ASP A 76 -30.97 21.57 11.07
N LYS A 77 -30.48 22.42 10.16
CA LYS A 77 -29.19 22.19 9.48
C LYS A 77 -28.01 22.19 10.45
N MET A 78 -27.99 23.13 11.41
CA MET A 78 -26.97 23.15 12.45
C MET A 78 -27.06 21.88 13.32
N ALA A 79 -28.25 21.51 13.78
CA ALA A 79 -28.49 20.36 14.66
C ALA A 79 -28.15 19.01 13.97
N ALA A 80 -28.49 18.85 12.70
CA ALA A 80 -28.12 17.66 11.93
C ALA A 80 -26.60 17.51 11.79
N PHE A 81 -25.90 18.64 11.60
CA PHE A 81 -24.45 18.68 11.43
C PHE A 81 -23.67 18.42 12.73
N ALA A 82 -24.23 18.73 13.91
CA ALA A 82 -23.65 18.43 15.23
C ALA A 82 -23.04 17.02 15.33
N ASN A 83 -23.69 16.05 14.70
CA ASN A 83 -23.32 14.63 14.78
C ASN A 83 -22.17 14.24 13.84
N TYR A 84 -21.84 15.07 12.85
CA TYR A 84 -20.87 14.79 11.79
C TYR A 84 -19.76 15.84 11.66
N GLY A 85 -19.85 16.95 12.40
CA GLY A 85 -18.89 18.04 12.28
C GLY A 85 -17.49 17.68 12.71
N PHE A 86 -16.52 17.96 11.83
CA PHE A 86 -15.10 17.64 12.03
C PHE A 86 -14.30 18.89 12.42
N PRO A 87 -13.25 18.79 13.25
CA PRO A 87 -12.38 19.94 13.53
C PRO A 87 -11.57 20.37 12.30
N GLU A 88 -11.69 21.63 11.88
CA GLU A 88 -11.00 22.18 10.71
C GLU A 88 -9.49 22.09 10.85
N SER A 89 -8.96 22.50 12.00
CA SER A 89 -7.52 22.46 12.30
C SER A 89 -6.90 21.07 12.14
N HIS A 90 -7.60 20.03 12.58
CA HIS A 90 -7.18 18.64 12.43
C HIS A 90 -7.32 18.15 10.98
N SER A 91 -8.38 18.56 10.27
CA SER A 91 -8.55 18.25 8.86
C SER A 91 -7.41 18.82 8.01
N VAL A 92 -7.07 20.10 8.22
CA VAL A 92 -6.04 20.80 7.45
C VAL A 92 -4.65 20.19 7.68
N SER A 93 -4.32 19.83 8.92
CA SER A 93 -3.00 19.22 9.21
C SER A 93 -2.81 17.87 8.51
N PHE A 94 -3.85 17.02 8.47
CA PHE A 94 -3.80 15.76 7.72
C PHE A 94 -3.87 15.98 6.20
N ALA A 95 -4.67 16.93 5.73
CA ALA A 95 -4.76 17.26 4.30
C ALA A 95 -3.41 17.71 3.75
N TYR A 96 -2.62 18.45 4.53
CA TYR A 96 -1.25 18.83 4.16
C TYR A 96 -0.35 17.61 3.93
N LEU A 97 -0.42 16.59 4.80
CA LEU A 97 0.36 15.36 4.62
C LEU A 97 -0.05 14.60 3.35
N VAL A 98 -1.35 14.53 3.06
CA VAL A 98 -1.86 13.90 1.83
C VAL A 98 -1.40 14.67 0.59
N TYR A 99 -1.48 16.01 0.62
CA TYR A 99 -1.03 16.86 -0.46
C TYR A 99 0.48 16.72 -0.71
N ALA A 100 1.29 16.82 0.34
CA ALA A 100 2.75 16.66 0.24
C ALA A 100 3.14 15.27 -0.29
N SER A 101 2.47 14.22 0.19
CA SER A 101 2.69 12.84 -0.29
C SER A 101 2.29 12.69 -1.76
N SER A 102 1.17 13.27 -2.17
CA SER A 102 0.69 13.23 -3.56
C SER A 102 1.59 14.03 -4.49
N TRP A 103 2.12 15.17 -4.02
CA TRP A 103 3.10 15.97 -4.74
C TRP A 103 4.39 15.19 -4.97
N LEU A 104 4.91 14.52 -3.93
CA LEU A 104 6.08 13.64 -4.07
C LEU A 104 5.81 12.49 -5.04
N LYS A 105 4.64 11.85 -4.95
CA LYS A 105 4.25 10.77 -5.87
C LYS A 105 4.17 11.25 -7.33
N LEU A 106 3.70 12.47 -7.57
CA LEU A 106 3.58 13.04 -8.91
C LEU A 106 4.91 13.50 -9.49
N HIS A 107 5.73 14.19 -8.69
CA HIS A 107 6.93 14.89 -9.18
C HIS A 107 8.24 14.14 -8.93
N GLN A 108 8.29 13.28 -7.91
CA GLN A 108 9.47 12.53 -7.49
C GLN A 108 9.10 11.08 -7.10
N PRO A 109 8.44 10.31 -7.99
CA PRO A 109 7.91 9.00 -7.64
C PRO A 109 8.98 8.01 -7.18
N ALA A 110 10.17 8.01 -7.79
CA ALA A 110 11.24 7.11 -7.38
C ALA A 110 11.65 7.32 -5.91
N ALA A 111 11.85 8.58 -5.50
CA ALA A 111 12.15 8.94 -4.11
C ALA A 111 11.00 8.58 -3.16
N PHE A 112 9.76 8.81 -3.58
CA PHE A 112 8.57 8.46 -2.81
C PHE A 112 8.50 6.95 -2.52
N TYR A 113 8.70 6.09 -3.53
CA TYR A 113 8.65 4.64 -3.35
C TYR A 113 9.86 4.10 -2.58
N ALA A 114 11.08 4.62 -2.82
CA ALA A 114 12.25 4.24 -2.04
C ALA A 114 12.04 4.55 -0.55
N GLY A 115 11.50 5.72 -0.22
CA GLY A 115 11.14 6.10 1.15
C GLY A 115 10.08 5.17 1.76
N LEU A 116 9.03 4.81 1.03
CA LEU A 116 8.00 3.89 1.50
C LEU A 116 8.50 2.45 1.71
N LEU A 117 9.44 1.99 0.89
CA LEU A 117 10.09 0.68 1.03
C LEU A 117 10.98 0.65 2.28
N ASN A 118 11.75 1.71 2.52
CA ASN A 118 12.58 1.85 3.73
C ASN A 118 11.77 2.04 5.01
N ALA A 119 10.53 2.52 4.90
CA ALA A 119 9.62 2.68 6.01
C ALA A 119 8.88 1.37 6.39
N GLN A 120 9.08 0.25 5.69
CA GLN A 120 8.41 -1.01 6.03
C GLN A 120 8.85 -1.53 7.41
N PRO A 121 7.95 -2.17 8.19
CA PRO A 121 6.62 -2.68 7.83
C PRO A 121 5.45 -1.67 7.96
N MET A 122 5.67 -0.36 7.85
CA MET A 122 4.59 0.63 7.93
C MET A 122 3.62 0.59 6.75
N GLY A 123 2.43 1.16 6.96
CA GLY A 123 1.41 1.34 5.92
C GLY A 123 0.55 0.10 5.69
N PHE A 124 -0.16 0.08 4.57
CA PHE A 124 -1.16 -0.96 4.26
C PHE A 124 -0.76 -1.86 3.09
N TRP A 125 0.06 -1.34 2.19
CA TRP A 125 0.47 -2.00 0.96
C TRP A 125 1.70 -2.88 1.18
N SER A 126 1.77 -4.00 0.45
CA SER A 126 2.95 -4.86 0.46
C SER A 126 4.11 -4.20 -0.31
N PRO A 127 5.37 -4.56 -0.04
CA PRO A 127 6.50 -4.12 -0.86
C PRO A 127 6.29 -4.42 -2.35
N HIS A 128 5.71 -5.58 -2.68
CA HIS A 128 5.40 -5.94 -4.06
C HIS A 128 4.40 -4.99 -4.71
N SER A 129 3.30 -4.69 -4.01
CA SER A 129 2.27 -3.76 -4.50
C SER A 129 2.84 -2.35 -4.70
N LEU A 130 3.74 -1.91 -3.81
CA LEU A 130 4.44 -0.62 -3.96
C LEU A 130 5.36 -0.63 -5.20
N ALA A 131 6.10 -1.71 -5.43
CA ALA A 131 6.94 -1.86 -6.62
C ALA A 131 6.12 -1.89 -7.91
N GLN A 132 4.97 -2.59 -7.93
CA GLN A 132 4.08 -2.59 -9.09
C GLN A 132 3.43 -1.22 -9.31
N ASP A 133 3.09 -0.51 -8.24
CA ASP A 133 2.60 0.87 -8.33
C ASP A 133 3.66 1.81 -8.91
N ALA A 134 4.92 1.68 -8.48
CA ALA A 134 6.04 2.44 -9.03
C ALA A 134 6.18 2.22 -10.54
N ARG A 135 6.10 0.97 -11.00
CA ARG A 135 6.14 0.62 -12.43
C ARG A 135 4.97 1.23 -13.21
N ARG A 136 3.76 1.25 -12.64
CA ARG A 136 2.60 1.92 -13.26
C ARG A 136 2.80 3.44 -13.38
N HIS A 137 3.66 4.04 -12.54
CA HIS A 137 4.08 5.44 -12.66
C HIS A 137 5.33 5.61 -13.54
N GLY A 138 5.74 4.58 -14.28
CA GLY A 138 6.89 4.61 -15.18
C GLY A 138 8.25 4.56 -14.47
N VAL A 139 8.28 4.23 -13.17
CA VAL A 139 9.55 4.06 -12.44
C VAL A 139 10.07 2.66 -12.61
N VAL A 140 11.32 2.53 -13.04
CA VAL A 140 12.05 1.26 -13.07
C VAL A 140 12.36 0.83 -11.65
N VAL A 141 12.03 -0.41 -11.30
CA VAL A 141 12.37 -1.03 -10.02
C VAL A 141 13.35 -2.16 -10.28
N ARG A 142 14.49 -2.15 -9.59
CA ARG A 142 15.56 -3.13 -9.74
C ARG A 142 15.69 -3.98 -8.48
N THR A 143 15.97 -5.26 -8.66
CA THR A 143 16.30 -6.19 -7.57
C THR A 143 17.60 -5.79 -6.89
N PRO A 144 17.86 -6.26 -5.65
CA PRO A 144 19.13 -5.99 -4.98
C PRO A 144 20.31 -6.55 -5.78
N ASP A 145 21.45 -5.85 -5.74
CA ASP A 145 22.75 -6.32 -6.23
C ASP A 145 23.82 -6.13 -5.15
N LEU A 146 24.74 -7.06 -4.99
CA LEU A 146 25.74 -7.03 -3.91
C LEU A 146 26.64 -5.78 -3.97
N CYS A 147 27.02 -5.36 -5.17
CA CYS A 147 28.00 -4.29 -5.36
C CYS A 147 27.34 -2.93 -5.56
N ALA A 148 26.09 -2.89 -6.05
CA ALA A 148 25.36 -1.64 -6.29
C ALA A 148 24.39 -1.25 -5.16
N SER A 149 23.78 -2.21 -4.45
CA SER A 149 22.79 -1.90 -3.42
C SER A 149 23.43 -1.43 -2.11
N ALA A 150 22.71 -0.53 -1.43
CA ALA A 150 22.94 -0.20 -0.03
C ALA A 150 22.14 -1.16 0.87
N ALA A 151 22.23 -0.98 2.19
CA ALA A 151 21.43 -1.73 3.15
C ALA A 151 19.93 -1.55 2.91
N GLY A 152 19.51 -0.30 2.70
CA GLY A 152 18.15 0.11 2.32
C GLY A 152 17.96 0.34 0.82
N ALA A 153 16.72 0.56 0.39
CA ALA A 153 16.39 0.94 -0.97
C ALA A 153 16.93 2.34 -1.30
N THR A 154 17.51 2.49 -2.49
CA THR A 154 18.18 3.71 -2.96
C THR A 154 17.71 4.11 -4.35
N LEU A 155 18.12 5.32 -4.77
CA LEU A 155 17.92 5.82 -6.12
C LEU A 155 19.16 5.55 -6.96
N GLU A 156 18.96 5.00 -8.15
CA GLU A 156 20.00 4.75 -9.12
C GLU A 156 19.70 5.51 -10.40
N VAL A 157 20.70 6.14 -11.01
CA VAL A 157 20.52 6.86 -12.28
C VAL A 157 20.06 5.88 -13.36
N CYS A 158 18.92 6.17 -13.97
CA CYS A 158 18.33 5.34 -15.02
C CYS A 158 17.57 6.26 -15.99
N PRO A 159 18.17 6.61 -17.14
CA PRO A 159 17.58 7.51 -18.12
C PRO A 159 16.20 7.07 -18.64
N ASP A 160 15.98 5.75 -18.69
CA ASP A 160 14.72 5.15 -19.16
C ASP A 160 13.60 5.14 -18.10
N SER A 161 13.92 5.52 -16.86
CA SER A 161 12.96 5.61 -15.76
C SER A 161 12.33 6.99 -15.68
N HIS A 162 11.06 7.07 -15.29
CA HIS A 162 10.40 8.35 -15.06
C HIS A 162 11.17 9.18 -14.01
N GLY A 163 11.54 10.40 -14.38
CA GLY A 163 12.35 11.28 -13.54
C GLY A 163 13.85 10.96 -13.53
N GLY A 164 14.32 10.02 -14.37
CA GLY A 164 15.75 9.72 -14.55
C GLY A 164 16.36 8.83 -13.45
N PHE A 165 15.54 8.30 -12.54
CA PHE A 165 15.98 7.46 -11.43
C PHE A 165 15.16 6.17 -11.33
N ALA A 166 15.85 5.05 -11.19
CA ALA A 166 15.28 3.77 -10.79
C ALA A 166 15.29 3.63 -9.26
N VAL A 167 14.38 2.81 -8.73
CA VAL A 167 14.43 2.37 -7.33
C VAL A 167 15.20 1.05 -7.29
N ARG A 168 16.36 1.05 -6.63
CA ARG A 168 17.14 -0.16 -6.35
C ARG A 168 16.74 -0.68 -4.98
N LEU A 169 16.32 -1.93 -4.90
CA LEU A 169 16.03 -2.56 -3.60
C LEU A 169 17.32 -2.75 -2.78
N GLY A 170 17.20 -2.58 -1.46
CA GLY A 170 18.31 -2.74 -0.53
C GLY A 170 18.62 -4.21 -0.23
N ILE A 171 19.85 -4.48 0.19
CA ILE A 171 20.30 -5.82 0.59
C ILE A 171 19.45 -6.36 1.75
N GLY A 172 18.99 -5.48 2.66
CA GLY A 172 18.14 -5.85 3.80
C GLY A 172 16.75 -6.37 3.41
N SER A 173 16.32 -6.18 2.15
CA SER A 173 15.06 -6.76 1.65
C SER A 173 15.15 -8.27 1.43
N VAL A 174 16.36 -8.83 1.33
CA VAL A 174 16.57 -10.27 1.16
C VAL A 174 16.16 -11.00 2.45
N ARG A 175 15.38 -12.06 2.27
CA ARG A 175 14.88 -12.93 3.33
C ARG A 175 16.01 -13.41 4.23
N GLY A 176 15.83 -13.18 5.53
CA GLY A 176 16.76 -13.65 6.55
C GLY A 176 18.00 -12.77 6.73
N VAL A 177 18.26 -11.77 5.88
CA VAL A 177 19.41 -10.87 6.02
C VAL A 177 19.15 -9.83 7.12
N GLY A 178 18.03 -9.10 7.02
CA GLY A 178 17.69 -8.04 7.98
C GLY A 178 18.56 -6.79 7.84
N SER A 179 18.31 -5.77 8.66
CA SER A 179 19.00 -4.47 8.57
C SER A 179 20.46 -4.53 9.05
N GLU A 180 20.72 -5.15 10.19
CA GLU A 180 22.06 -5.17 10.82
C GLU A 180 23.11 -5.79 9.90
N LEU A 181 22.80 -6.96 9.31
CA LEU A 181 23.71 -7.63 8.39
C LEU A 181 23.88 -6.86 7.08
N ALA A 182 22.79 -6.27 6.56
CA ALA A 182 22.85 -5.47 5.34
C ALA A 182 23.71 -4.21 5.51
N GLU A 183 23.60 -3.54 6.65
CA GLU A 183 24.45 -2.39 7.03
C GLU A 183 25.92 -2.79 7.19
N HIS A 184 26.19 -3.97 7.74
CA HIS A 184 27.55 -4.49 7.82
C HIS A 184 28.13 -4.77 6.42
N ILE A 185 27.39 -5.46 5.54
CA ILE A 185 27.83 -5.72 4.15
C ILE A 185 28.12 -4.40 3.42
N GLU A 186 27.25 -3.41 3.56
CA GLU A 186 27.46 -2.09 2.96
C GLU A 186 28.72 -1.41 3.50
N ARG A 187 28.88 -1.35 4.83
CA ARG A 187 30.03 -0.72 5.48
C ARG A 187 31.34 -1.40 5.08
N GLU A 188 31.38 -2.73 5.11
CA GLU A 188 32.54 -3.50 4.68
C GLU A 188 32.92 -3.19 3.23
N ARG A 189 31.94 -3.14 2.32
CA ARG A 189 32.14 -2.77 0.91
C ARG A 189 32.70 -1.36 0.76
N VAL A 190 32.18 -0.39 1.51
CA VAL A 190 32.63 1.01 1.45
C VAL A 190 34.06 1.18 2.00
N GLU A 191 34.41 0.47 3.07
CA GLU A 191 35.73 0.59 3.73
C GLU A 191 36.84 -0.17 2.98
N HIS A 192 36.55 -1.36 2.46
CA HIS A 192 37.56 -2.27 1.91
C HIS A 192 37.40 -2.53 0.40
N GLY A 193 36.49 -1.83 -0.28
CA GLY A 193 36.22 -1.94 -1.71
C GLY A 193 35.24 -3.05 -2.08
N ASP A 194 34.92 -3.13 -3.38
CA ASP A 194 33.95 -4.09 -3.91
C ASP A 194 34.36 -5.55 -3.65
N TYR A 195 33.35 -6.41 -3.46
CA TYR A 195 33.57 -7.85 -3.32
C TYR A 195 34.02 -8.45 -4.63
N ARG A 196 34.94 -9.40 -4.58
CA ARG A 196 35.48 -10.07 -5.78
C ARG A 196 34.65 -11.28 -6.21
N ASP A 197 34.13 -12.02 -5.23
CA ASP A 197 33.30 -13.21 -5.41
C ASP A 197 32.54 -13.52 -4.11
N ILE A 198 31.78 -14.63 -4.10
CA ILE A 198 31.02 -15.07 -2.93
C ILE A 198 31.93 -15.51 -1.78
N GLU A 199 33.12 -16.05 -2.05
CA GLU A 199 34.09 -16.43 -1.01
C GLU A 199 34.64 -15.19 -0.28
N ASP A 200 34.96 -14.14 -1.03
CA ASP A 200 35.41 -12.86 -0.49
C ASP A 200 34.36 -12.23 0.44
N LEU A 201 33.08 -12.31 0.07
CA LEU A 201 31.96 -11.89 0.93
C LEU A 201 31.93 -12.69 2.25
N VAL A 202 31.98 -14.02 2.18
CA VAL A 202 31.92 -14.88 3.37
C VAL A 202 33.13 -14.68 4.30
N ARG A 203 34.31 -14.40 3.74
CA ARG A 203 35.51 -14.13 4.52
C ARG A 203 35.48 -12.77 5.20
N ARG A 204 34.98 -11.74 4.51
CA ARG A 204 34.88 -10.38 5.05
C ARG A 204 33.72 -10.20 6.02
N VAL A 205 32.64 -10.97 5.86
CA VAL A 205 31.44 -10.91 6.70
C VAL A 205 31.13 -12.31 7.28
N PRO A 206 31.88 -12.76 8.31
CA PRO A 206 31.89 -14.14 8.78
C PRO A 206 30.60 -14.60 9.49
N GLU A 207 29.73 -13.68 9.90
CA GLU A 207 28.41 -13.99 10.47
C GLU A 207 27.37 -14.44 9.44
N ILE A 208 27.65 -14.28 8.14
CA ILE A 208 26.74 -14.71 7.09
C ILE A 208 26.53 -16.23 7.19
N THR A 209 25.25 -16.62 7.21
CA THR A 209 24.83 -18.01 7.24
C THR A 209 24.63 -18.57 5.83
N LEU A 210 24.73 -19.90 5.68
CA LEU A 210 24.43 -20.57 4.41
C LEU A 210 23.02 -20.23 3.90
N ALA A 211 22.02 -20.25 4.80
CA ALA A 211 20.64 -19.93 4.42
C ALA A 211 20.48 -18.49 3.87
N GLN A 212 21.24 -17.53 4.40
CA GLN A 212 21.27 -16.16 3.86
C GLN A 212 21.96 -16.12 2.50
N LEU A 213 23.08 -16.81 2.30
CA LEU A 213 23.75 -16.89 0.99
C LEU A 213 22.85 -17.54 -0.07
N GLU A 214 22.16 -18.62 0.28
CA GLU A 214 21.19 -19.28 -0.60
C GLU A 214 20.04 -18.32 -0.96
N ALA A 215 19.56 -17.52 0.01
CA ALA A 215 18.54 -16.51 -0.25
C ALA A 215 19.04 -15.38 -1.15
N MET A 216 20.27 -14.90 -0.95
CA MET A 216 20.92 -13.91 -1.80
C MET A 216 21.09 -14.41 -3.24
N ALA A 217 21.59 -15.65 -3.40
CA ALA A 217 21.75 -16.28 -4.71
C ALA A 217 20.40 -16.50 -5.40
N THR A 218 19.40 -17.01 -4.68
CA THR A 218 18.05 -17.22 -5.20
C THR A 218 17.39 -15.91 -5.64
N GLY A 219 17.62 -14.82 -4.89
CA GLY A 219 17.14 -13.47 -5.22
C GLY A 219 17.94 -12.76 -6.31
N GLY A 220 18.97 -13.41 -6.86
CA GLY A 220 19.80 -12.85 -7.93
C GLY A 220 20.77 -11.75 -7.49
N LEU A 221 21.10 -11.66 -6.19
CA LEU A 221 22.01 -10.61 -5.65
C LEU A 221 23.39 -10.59 -6.32
N PHE A 222 23.83 -11.73 -6.86
CA PHE A 222 25.14 -11.89 -7.49
C PHE A 222 25.11 -11.77 -9.03
N SER A 223 23.93 -11.52 -9.62
CA SER A 223 23.76 -11.65 -11.07
C SER A 223 24.42 -10.50 -11.84
N GLU A 224 24.21 -9.25 -11.41
CA GLU A 224 24.79 -8.09 -12.11
C GLU A 224 26.29 -7.95 -11.79
N CYS A 225 26.67 -8.04 -10.51
CA CYS A 225 28.06 -7.84 -10.09
C CYS A 225 29.05 -8.92 -10.54
N PHE A 226 28.62 -10.19 -10.59
CA PHE A 226 29.50 -11.32 -10.92
C PHE A 226 29.14 -12.01 -12.24
N ALA A 227 28.14 -11.51 -12.98
CA ALA A 227 27.63 -12.12 -14.20
C ALA A 227 27.26 -13.62 -14.01
N MET A 228 26.72 -13.95 -12.84
CA MET A 228 26.34 -15.32 -12.48
C MET A 228 24.86 -15.58 -12.69
N GLU A 229 24.54 -16.73 -13.26
CA GLU A 229 23.16 -17.21 -13.28
C GLU A 229 22.74 -17.68 -11.87
N ARG A 230 21.45 -17.55 -11.51
CA ARG A 230 20.99 -17.83 -10.14
C ARG A 230 21.27 -19.25 -9.66
N ARG A 231 21.11 -20.25 -10.54
CA ARG A 231 21.39 -21.65 -10.19
C ARG A 231 22.89 -21.91 -10.01
N GLU A 232 23.73 -21.24 -10.79
CA GLU A 232 25.18 -21.26 -10.63
C GLU A 232 25.59 -20.59 -9.32
N ALA A 233 25.03 -19.41 -9.01
CA ALA A 233 25.27 -18.72 -7.75
C ALA A 233 24.82 -19.54 -6.53
N LEU A 234 23.69 -20.25 -6.63
CA LEU A 234 23.18 -21.11 -5.56
C LEU A 234 24.10 -22.31 -5.33
N TRP A 235 24.63 -22.89 -6.41
CA TRP A 235 25.65 -23.95 -6.33
C TRP A 235 26.93 -23.44 -5.64
N ALA A 236 27.44 -22.29 -6.08
CA ALA A 236 28.65 -21.68 -5.55
C ALA A 236 28.51 -21.28 -4.07
N ALA A 237 27.33 -20.81 -3.65
CA ALA A 237 27.03 -20.44 -2.25
C ALA A 237 27.28 -21.60 -1.27
N GLY A 238 26.90 -22.83 -1.64
CA GLY A 238 27.12 -24.02 -0.81
C GLY A 238 28.60 -24.34 -0.58
N ALA A 239 29.43 -24.16 -1.60
CA ALA A 239 30.89 -24.33 -1.48
C ALA A 239 31.55 -23.16 -0.74
N ALA A 240 31.19 -21.92 -1.08
CA ALA A 240 31.75 -20.71 -0.50
C ALA A 240 31.45 -20.56 1.00
N ALA A 241 30.30 -21.05 1.48
CA ALA A 241 29.96 -21.07 2.90
C ALA A 241 30.97 -21.87 3.77
N GLN A 242 31.76 -22.75 3.14
CA GLN A 242 32.81 -23.52 3.81
C GLN A 242 34.16 -22.79 3.86
N SER A 243 34.34 -21.71 3.11
CA SER A 243 35.56 -20.88 3.06
C SER A 243 35.61 -19.83 4.16
N ARG A 244 35.51 -20.27 5.42
CA ARG A 244 35.62 -19.38 6.58
C ARG A 244 37.07 -18.93 6.84
N VAL A 245 37.24 -17.86 7.62
CA VAL A 245 38.53 -17.23 7.93
C VAL A 245 39.52 -18.19 8.62
N ASP A 246 39.02 -19.20 9.32
CA ASP A 246 39.82 -20.27 9.95
C ASP A 246 40.37 -21.30 8.94
N ARG A 247 40.02 -21.19 7.65
CA ARG A 247 40.52 -22.06 6.57
C ARG A 247 41.34 -21.28 5.55
N LEU A 248 42.36 -21.94 5.00
CA LEU A 248 43.21 -21.34 3.96
C LEU A 248 42.38 -20.90 2.74
N PRO A 249 42.69 -19.74 2.14
CA PRO A 249 42.09 -19.27 0.88
C PRO A 249 42.18 -20.32 -0.23
N GLY A 250 41.10 -20.48 -1.00
CA GLY A 250 41.07 -21.34 -2.18
C GLY A 250 41.00 -22.85 -1.89
N LEU A 251 40.76 -23.25 -0.64
CA LEU A 251 40.51 -24.66 -0.29
C LEU A 251 39.04 -25.09 -0.46
N ALA A 252 38.10 -24.17 -0.66
CA ALA A 252 36.75 -24.58 -1.06
C ALA A 252 36.81 -25.20 -2.45
N THR A 253 36.58 -26.51 -2.47
CA THR A 253 36.43 -27.27 -3.70
C THR A 253 35.02 -27.07 -4.25
N ALA A 254 34.87 -27.10 -5.58
CA ALA A 254 33.58 -27.01 -6.29
C ALA A 254 32.84 -25.66 -6.26
N THR A 255 33.53 -24.52 -6.18
CA THR A 255 32.92 -23.18 -6.39
C THR A 255 32.50 -22.94 -7.84
N THR A 256 33.18 -23.54 -8.82
CA THR A 256 32.77 -23.51 -10.22
C THR A 256 31.61 -24.48 -10.44
N ALA A 257 30.44 -23.95 -10.82
CA ALA A 257 29.30 -24.79 -11.13
C ALA A 257 29.52 -25.53 -12.47
N PRO A 258 29.00 -26.76 -12.61
CA PRO A 258 28.82 -27.34 -13.94
C PRO A 258 27.84 -26.48 -14.76
N THR A 259 27.77 -26.69 -16.08
CA THR A 259 26.76 -26.03 -16.91
C THR A 259 25.35 -26.44 -16.45
N LEU A 260 24.65 -25.51 -15.81
CA LEU A 260 23.27 -25.69 -15.36
C LEU A 260 22.32 -25.01 -16.35
N PRO A 261 21.11 -25.55 -16.58
CA PRO A 261 20.12 -24.87 -17.39
C PRO A 261 19.74 -23.53 -16.76
N GLY A 262 19.46 -22.52 -17.59
CA GLY A 262 18.93 -21.23 -17.14
C GLY A 262 17.52 -21.36 -16.53
N MET A 263 17.04 -20.30 -15.88
CA MET A 263 15.70 -20.23 -15.31
C MET A 263 14.72 -19.58 -16.29
N GLU A 264 13.52 -20.14 -16.41
CA GLU A 264 12.43 -19.50 -17.14
C GLU A 264 11.94 -18.23 -16.41
N PRO A 265 11.31 -17.26 -17.10
CA PRO A 265 10.85 -16.02 -16.48
C PRO A 265 9.91 -16.22 -15.28
N ILE A 266 9.08 -17.27 -15.30
CA ILE A 266 8.21 -17.63 -14.17
C ILE A 266 9.03 -18.10 -12.96
N GLU A 267 10.08 -18.89 -13.20
CA GLU A 267 10.95 -19.38 -12.13
C GLU A 267 11.72 -18.22 -11.48
N VAL A 268 12.18 -17.26 -12.30
CA VAL A 268 12.86 -16.04 -11.81
C VAL A 268 11.91 -15.21 -10.93
N ALA A 269 10.69 -14.97 -11.37
CA ALA A 269 9.71 -14.21 -10.58
C ALA A 269 9.31 -14.94 -9.29
N VAL A 270 9.20 -16.27 -9.35
CA VAL A 270 8.96 -17.11 -8.16
C VAL A 270 10.10 -16.97 -7.16
N ALA A 271 11.34 -17.03 -7.65
CA ALA A 271 12.54 -16.87 -6.84
C ALA A 271 12.64 -15.47 -6.22
N ASP A 272 12.32 -14.41 -6.98
CA ASP A 272 12.26 -13.03 -6.50
C ASP A 272 11.24 -12.83 -5.38
N LEU A 273 10.02 -13.32 -5.56
CA LEU A 273 8.98 -13.23 -4.54
C LEU A 273 9.35 -14.04 -3.28
N TRP A 274 10.01 -15.18 -3.44
CA TRP A 274 10.45 -15.97 -2.30
C TRP A 274 11.63 -15.33 -1.56
N ALA A 275 12.57 -14.72 -2.29
CA ALA A 275 13.80 -14.16 -1.74
C ALA A 275 13.62 -12.75 -1.18
N THR A 276 12.91 -11.86 -1.88
CA THR A 276 12.78 -10.44 -1.50
C THR A 276 11.33 -10.01 -1.22
N GLY A 277 10.36 -10.86 -1.57
CA GLY A 277 8.94 -10.48 -1.53
C GLY A 277 8.53 -9.53 -2.65
N VAL A 278 9.41 -9.22 -3.61
CA VAL A 278 9.15 -8.30 -4.73
C VAL A 278 9.68 -8.93 -6.02
N ALA A 279 8.80 -9.15 -7.00
CA ALA A 279 9.18 -9.43 -8.38
C ALA A 279 8.88 -8.20 -9.24
N PRO A 280 9.88 -7.42 -9.67
CA PRO A 280 9.64 -6.23 -10.48
C PRO A 280 8.93 -6.57 -11.79
N THR A 281 9.40 -7.56 -12.54
CA THR A 281 8.92 -7.87 -13.91
C THR A 281 7.90 -9.00 -13.98
N GLY A 282 7.61 -9.69 -12.87
CA GLY A 282 6.72 -10.87 -12.87
C GLY A 282 5.61 -10.78 -11.84
N HIS A 283 4.44 -10.30 -12.24
CA HIS A 283 3.25 -10.43 -11.41
C HIS A 283 2.66 -11.85 -11.58
N PRO A 284 2.25 -12.56 -10.50
CA PRO A 284 1.80 -13.95 -10.59
C PRO A 284 0.69 -14.21 -11.63
N THR A 285 -0.24 -13.27 -11.80
CA THR A 285 -1.34 -13.39 -12.77
C THR A 285 -0.88 -13.29 -14.23
N GLN A 286 0.26 -12.64 -14.50
CA GLN A 286 0.80 -12.51 -15.85
C GLN A 286 1.13 -13.89 -16.45
N PHE A 287 1.67 -14.80 -15.63
CA PHE A 287 2.00 -16.17 -16.05
C PHE A 287 0.77 -17.05 -16.28
N LEU A 288 -0.38 -16.64 -15.74
CA LEU A 288 -1.66 -17.32 -15.94
C LEU A 288 -2.53 -16.64 -17.01
N ARG A 289 -2.04 -15.56 -17.63
CA ARG A 289 -2.87 -14.65 -18.42
C ARG A 289 -3.56 -15.32 -19.60
N GLU A 290 -2.88 -16.20 -20.32
CA GLU A 290 -3.49 -16.95 -21.42
C GLU A 290 -4.69 -17.78 -20.96
N ARG A 291 -4.51 -18.58 -19.90
CA ARG A 291 -5.59 -19.37 -19.29
C ARG A 291 -6.71 -18.51 -18.72
N LEU A 292 -6.36 -17.38 -18.08
CA LEU A 292 -7.34 -16.43 -17.55
C LEU A 292 -8.16 -15.79 -18.67
N ASN A 293 -7.55 -15.48 -19.81
CA ASN A 293 -8.25 -14.95 -20.98
C ASN A 293 -9.23 -15.98 -21.57
N GLU A 294 -8.83 -17.26 -21.68
CA GLU A 294 -9.71 -18.35 -22.09
C GLU A 294 -10.93 -18.51 -21.17
N MET A 295 -10.73 -18.28 -19.87
CA MET A 295 -11.80 -18.29 -18.87
C MET A 295 -12.68 -17.02 -18.88
N GLY A 296 -12.37 -16.03 -19.72
CA GLY A 296 -13.09 -14.76 -19.80
C GLY A 296 -12.85 -13.85 -18.60
N VAL A 297 -11.71 -13.98 -17.91
CA VAL A 297 -11.32 -13.12 -16.80
C VAL A 297 -10.90 -11.75 -17.31
N VAL A 298 -11.47 -10.71 -16.72
CA VAL A 298 -11.21 -9.30 -17.07
C VAL A 298 -10.10 -8.75 -16.18
N THR A 299 -9.17 -8.02 -16.79
CA THR A 299 -8.09 -7.29 -16.11
C THR A 299 -8.61 -6.03 -15.43
N SER A 300 -7.91 -5.60 -14.37
CA SER A 300 -8.26 -4.42 -13.57
C SER A 300 -8.46 -3.15 -14.42
N ASP A 301 -7.57 -2.89 -15.38
CA ASP A 301 -7.61 -1.72 -16.26
C ASP A 301 -8.85 -1.66 -17.17
N ARG A 302 -9.40 -2.82 -17.55
CA ARG A 302 -10.58 -2.93 -18.41
C ARG A 302 -11.90 -2.84 -17.65
N LEU A 303 -11.89 -2.96 -16.32
CA LEU A 303 -13.11 -2.94 -15.50
C LEU A 303 -13.83 -1.60 -15.55
N ALA A 304 -13.14 -0.50 -15.86
CA ALA A 304 -13.76 0.82 -16.00
C ALA A 304 -14.58 0.98 -17.29
N THR A 305 -14.22 0.27 -18.36
CA THR A 305 -14.75 0.52 -19.72
C THR A 305 -15.58 -0.62 -20.29
N ILE A 306 -15.44 -1.85 -19.78
CA ILE A 306 -16.16 -3.02 -20.31
C ILE A 306 -17.69 -2.87 -20.26
N ASP A 307 -18.42 -3.28 -21.28
CA ASP A 307 -19.88 -3.34 -21.23
C ASP A 307 -20.34 -4.71 -20.71
N ALA A 308 -20.36 -4.87 -19.39
CA ALA A 308 -20.77 -6.10 -18.73
C ALA A 308 -21.39 -5.83 -17.35
N THR A 309 -22.48 -6.52 -17.04
CA THR A 309 -23.11 -6.46 -15.71
C THR A 309 -22.47 -7.41 -14.71
N LYS A 310 -21.89 -8.51 -15.19
CA LYS A 310 -21.18 -9.51 -14.38
C LYS A 310 -19.86 -9.87 -15.05
N VAL A 311 -18.82 -10.01 -14.25
CA VAL A 311 -17.47 -10.28 -14.72
C VAL A 311 -16.80 -11.34 -13.84
N TRP A 312 -15.81 -12.01 -14.43
CA TRP A 312 -14.81 -12.75 -13.69
C TRP A 312 -13.57 -11.88 -13.55
N VAL A 313 -13.02 -11.82 -12.34
CA VAL A 313 -11.76 -11.14 -12.03
C VAL A 313 -10.86 -12.10 -11.27
N ALA A 314 -9.56 -12.01 -11.49
CA ALA A 314 -8.59 -12.85 -10.81
C ALA A 314 -7.41 -12.01 -10.33
N GLY A 315 -6.90 -12.31 -9.14
CA GLY A 315 -5.78 -11.56 -8.61
C GLY A 315 -5.27 -12.10 -7.28
N VAL A 316 -4.08 -11.63 -6.92
CA VAL A 316 -3.45 -11.87 -5.63
C VAL A 316 -4.15 -11.04 -4.57
N VAL A 317 -4.49 -11.64 -3.43
CA VAL A 317 -5.17 -10.92 -2.35
C VAL A 317 -4.16 -10.04 -1.61
N THR A 318 -4.32 -8.73 -1.72
CA THR A 318 -3.43 -7.77 -1.02
C THR A 318 -3.85 -7.61 0.43
N HIS A 319 -5.14 -7.41 0.68
CA HIS A 319 -5.66 -7.20 2.03
C HIS A 319 -7.16 -7.49 2.17
N ARG A 320 -7.59 -7.62 3.43
CA ARG A 320 -8.99 -7.84 3.83
C ARG A 320 -9.36 -6.93 4.99
N GLN A 321 -10.49 -6.21 4.87
CA GLN A 321 -10.99 -5.30 5.89
C GLN A 321 -12.45 -5.58 6.22
N ARG A 322 -12.81 -5.48 7.50
CA ARG A 322 -14.20 -5.53 7.98
C ARG A 322 -14.43 -4.37 8.95
N PRO A 323 -14.74 -3.16 8.46
CA PRO A 323 -15.04 -2.02 9.32
C PRO A 323 -16.25 -2.32 10.22
N ALA A 324 -16.20 -1.87 11.48
CA ALA A 324 -17.32 -2.04 12.43
C ALA A 324 -18.62 -1.36 11.96
N THR A 325 -18.50 -0.31 11.16
CA THR A 325 -19.61 0.46 10.59
C THR A 325 -20.30 -0.21 9.40
N ALA A 326 -19.69 -1.24 8.80
CA ALA A 326 -20.14 -1.84 7.55
C ALA A 326 -21.17 -2.99 7.72
N GLN A 327 -21.79 -3.10 8.89
CA GLN A 327 -22.81 -4.12 9.22
C GLN A 327 -22.40 -5.56 8.86
N GLY A 328 -21.10 -5.88 8.99
CA GLY A 328 -20.53 -7.20 8.70
C GLY A 328 -20.09 -7.44 7.25
N THR A 329 -20.28 -6.47 6.35
CA THR A 329 -19.70 -6.50 4.99
C THR A 329 -18.18 -6.49 5.06
N THR A 330 -17.53 -7.29 4.22
CA THR A 330 -16.07 -7.39 4.14
C THR A 330 -15.59 -6.85 2.81
N PHE A 331 -14.59 -5.98 2.85
CA PHE A 331 -13.91 -5.44 1.68
C PHE A 331 -12.61 -6.23 1.49
N MET A 332 -12.35 -6.68 0.27
CA MET A 332 -11.09 -7.32 -0.10
C MET A 332 -10.53 -6.60 -1.32
N ASN A 333 -9.22 -6.49 -1.42
CA ASN A 333 -8.60 -6.04 -2.66
C ASN A 333 -7.79 -7.17 -3.27
N LEU A 334 -7.96 -7.34 -4.57
CA LEU A 334 -7.10 -8.16 -5.40
C LEU A 334 -6.16 -7.26 -6.18
N GLU A 335 -5.01 -7.79 -6.56
CA GLU A 335 -4.09 -7.16 -7.49
C GLU A 335 -3.84 -8.12 -8.65
N ASP A 336 -3.94 -7.60 -9.87
CA ASP A 336 -3.43 -8.25 -11.07
C ASP A 336 -2.26 -7.43 -11.65
N GLU A 337 -1.69 -7.87 -12.77
CA GLU A 337 -0.55 -7.19 -13.39
C GLU A 337 -0.89 -5.78 -13.92
N THR A 338 -2.18 -5.43 -13.99
CA THR A 338 -2.67 -4.15 -14.51
C THR A 338 -3.10 -3.20 -13.39
N GLY A 339 -3.49 -3.70 -12.21
CA GLY A 339 -3.87 -2.85 -11.10
C GLY A 339 -4.63 -3.54 -9.97
N LEU A 340 -5.24 -2.70 -9.12
CA LEU A 340 -6.00 -3.10 -7.94
C LEU A 340 -7.50 -3.23 -8.25
N ILE A 341 -8.11 -4.30 -7.75
CA ILE A 341 -9.51 -4.64 -7.94
C ILE A 341 -10.21 -4.67 -6.58
N ASN A 342 -11.14 -3.73 -6.36
CA ASN A 342 -11.95 -3.67 -5.15
C ASN A 342 -13.07 -4.71 -5.19
N ILE A 343 -13.09 -5.60 -4.20
CA ILE A 343 -14.10 -6.65 -4.04
C ILE A 343 -14.93 -6.37 -2.78
N VAL A 344 -16.25 -6.30 -2.95
CA VAL A 344 -17.22 -6.19 -1.86
C VAL A 344 -17.85 -7.55 -1.59
N VAL A 345 -17.66 -8.08 -0.39
CA VAL A 345 -18.17 -9.38 0.02
C VAL A 345 -19.26 -9.20 1.07
N SER A 346 -20.50 -9.49 0.68
CA SER A 346 -21.66 -9.48 1.58
C SER A 346 -21.53 -10.54 2.68
N VAL A 347 -22.29 -10.39 3.76
CA VAL A 347 -22.31 -11.34 4.88
C VAL A 347 -22.67 -12.77 4.42
N GLY A 348 -23.64 -12.89 3.50
CA GLY A 348 -24.05 -14.18 2.95
C GLY A 348 -22.96 -14.84 2.11
N CYS A 349 -22.33 -14.06 1.21
CA CYS A 349 -21.24 -14.54 0.37
C CYS A 349 -20.03 -14.96 1.24
N TRP A 350 -19.68 -14.14 2.24
CA TRP A 350 -18.61 -14.47 3.18
C TRP A 350 -18.87 -15.77 3.94
N LYS A 351 -20.08 -15.98 4.45
CA LYS A 351 -20.43 -17.22 5.16
C LYS A 351 -20.28 -18.44 4.26
N ARG A 352 -20.72 -18.36 3.00
CA ARG A 352 -20.67 -19.46 2.03
C ARG A 352 -19.25 -19.82 1.63
N PHE A 353 -18.40 -18.84 1.37
CA PHE A 353 -17.03 -19.05 0.85
C PHE A 353 -15.95 -18.79 1.88
N ARG A 354 -16.27 -18.83 3.19
CA ARG A 354 -15.37 -18.45 4.29
C ARG A 354 -13.97 -19.09 4.23
N PRO A 355 -13.83 -20.41 3.95
CA PRO A 355 -12.50 -21.04 3.91
C PRO A 355 -11.62 -20.43 2.81
N VAL A 356 -12.17 -20.29 1.61
CA VAL A 356 -11.48 -19.75 0.44
C VAL A 356 -11.19 -18.26 0.63
N ALA A 357 -12.21 -17.49 1.02
CA ALA A 357 -12.11 -16.04 1.21
C ALA A 357 -11.06 -15.67 2.26
N ARG A 358 -10.86 -16.48 3.31
CA ARG A 358 -9.89 -16.22 4.38
C ARG A 358 -8.49 -16.78 4.08
N GLY A 359 -8.41 -17.97 3.49
CA GLY A 359 -7.15 -18.72 3.41
C GLY A 359 -6.38 -18.58 2.10
N ALA A 360 -7.05 -18.24 0.99
CA ALA A 360 -6.39 -18.22 -0.31
C ALA A 360 -5.49 -16.99 -0.50
N ALA A 361 -4.29 -17.20 -1.02
CA ALA A 361 -3.34 -16.13 -1.39
C ALA A 361 -3.75 -15.41 -2.68
N ALA A 362 -4.41 -16.12 -3.60
CA ALA A 362 -5.00 -15.56 -4.81
C ALA A 362 -6.41 -16.11 -5.02
N LEU A 363 -7.27 -15.31 -5.65
CA LEU A 363 -8.68 -15.61 -5.84
C LEU A 363 -9.09 -15.39 -7.29
N LEU A 364 -9.99 -16.25 -7.73
CA LEU A 364 -10.85 -16.05 -8.90
C LEU A 364 -12.25 -15.72 -8.37
N VAL A 365 -12.78 -14.55 -8.73
CA VAL A 365 -14.04 -14.02 -8.23
C VAL A 365 -14.98 -13.75 -9.40
N ARG A 366 -16.20 -14.28 -9.32
CA ARG A 366 -17.33 -13.84 -10.16
C ARG A 366 -18.18 -12.89 -9.35
N GLY A 367 -18.52 -11.76 -9.94
CA GLY A 367 -19.37 -10.78 -9.26
C GLY A 367 -20.07 -9.82 -10.20
N ARG A 368 -20.95 -9.02 -9.61
CA ARG A 368 -21.61 -7.89 -10.27
C ARG A 368 -20.64 -6.72 -10.32
N LEU A 369 -20.52 -6.12 -11.50
CA LEU A 369 -19.72 -4.91 -11.70
C LEU A 369 -20.56 -3.69 -11.29
N GLU A 370 -20.04 -2.89 -10.38
CA GLU A 370 -20.64 -1.63 -9.95
C GLU A 370 -19.70 -0.47 -10.21
N ARG A 371 -20.21 0.58 -10.85
CA ARG A 371 -19.49 1.81 -11.16
C ARG A 371 -20.26 2.97 -10.57
N VAL A 372 -19.70 3.63 -9.57
CA VAL A 372 -20.31 4.78 -8.91
C VAL A 372 -19.25 5.86 -8.77
N GLU A 373 -19.52 7.04 -9.32
CA GLU A 373 -18.64 8.22 -9.19
C GLU A 373 -17.16 7.95 -9.55
N GLY A 374 -16.92 7.14 -10.58
CA GLY A 374 -15.58 6.78 -11.05
C GLY A 374 -14.90 5.66 -10.25
N VAL A 375 -15.52 5.17 -9.17
CA VAL A 375 -15.04 4.01 -8.42
C VAL A 375 -15.65 2.73 -8.97
N VAL A 376 -14.79 1.75 -9.25
CA VAL A 376 -15.18 0.43 -9.73
C VAL A 376 -15.08 -0.58 -8.59
N ASN A 377 -16.19 -1.29 -8.33
CA ASN A 377 -16.29 -2.34 -7.33
C ASN A 377 -16.88 -3.61 -7.94
N ILE A 378 -16.41 -4.77 -7.47
CA ILE A 378 -17.01 -6.06 -7.79
C ILE A 378 -17.73 -6.59 -6.57
N VAL A 379 -19.06 -6.69 -6.63
CA VAL A 379 -19.84 -7.35 -5.58
C VAL A 379 -19.76 -8.86 -5.79
N ALA A 380 -19.03 -9.54 -4.90
CA ALA A 380 -18.72 -10.96 -5.04
C ALA A 380 -19.97 -11.84 -4.89
N GLU A 381 -20.19 -12.72 -5.88
CA GLU A 381 -21.24 -13.74 -5.88
C GLU A 381 -20.66 -15.15 -5.71
N HIS A 382 -19.46 -15.39 -6.26
CA HIS A 382 -18.77 -16.67 -6.20
C HIS A 382 -17.25 -16.47 -6.11
N MET A 383 -16.57 -17.28 -5.30
CA MET A 383 -15.13 -17.19 -5.09
C MET A 383 -14.49 -18.58 -5.08
N THR A 384 -13.42 -18.74 -5.83
CA THR A 384 -12.60 -19.95 -5.88
C THR A 384 -11.13 -19.60 -5.66
N PRO A 385 -10.33 -20.48 -5.04
CA PRO A 385 -8.90 -20.28 -4.96
C PRO A 385 -8.32 -20.26 -6.37
N LEU A 386 -7.39 -19.34 -6.61
CA LEU A 386 -6.54 -19.37 -7.81
C LEU A 386 -5.20 -19.98 -7.40
N GLU A 387 -4.81 -21.08 -8.04
CA GLU A 387 -3.50 -21.67 -7.83
C GLU A 387 -2.44 -20.82 -8.54
N VAL A 388 -1.63 -20.12 -7.75
CA VAL A 388 -0.47 -19.35 -8.20
C VAL A 388 0.80 -19.99 -7.65
N ALA A 389 1.87 -19.99 -8.44
CA ALA A 389 3.13 -20.66 -8.12
C ALA A 389 3.81 -20.13 -6.84
N VAL A 390 3.51 -18.90 -6.41
CA VAL A 390 3.96 -18.35 -5.12
C VAL A 390 2.80 -17.84 -4.29
N GLY A 391 2.71 -18.34 -3.05
CA GLY A 391 1.83 -17.77 -2.04
C GLY A 391 2.41 -16.47 -1.49
N THR A 392 1.86 -15.34 -1.90
CA THR A 392 2.11 -14.05 -1.24
C THR A 392 1.28 -13.93 0.04
N SER A 393 1.89 -13.49 1.14
CA SER A 393 1.16 -13.29 2.39
C SER A 393 0.27 -12.05 2.31
N SER A 394 -1.04 -12.23 2.45
CA SER A 394 -2.01 -11.14 2.52
C SER A 394 -2.08 -10.51 3.91
N ARG A 395 -2.26 -9.18 4.01
CA ARG A 395 -2.52 -8.53 5.31
C ARG A 395 -3.97 -8.73 5.73
N ASN A 396 -4.18 -9.46 6.82
CA ASN A 396 -5.50 -9.76 7.36
C ASN A 396 -5.84 -8.83 8.54
N PHE A 397 -7.11 -8.48 8.69
CA PHE A 397 -7.62 -7.88 9.92
C PHE A 397 -7.34 -8.81 11.11
N ARG A 398 -6.98 -8.24 12.27
CA ARG A 398 -6.90 -8.97 13.53
C ARG A 398 -8.27 -9.08 14.17
#